data_AF-K9ISX6-F1
#
_entry.id   AF-K9ISX6-F1
#
_cell.length_a   1.000
_cell.length_b   1.000
_cell.length_c   1.000
_cell.angle_alpha   90.00
_cell.angle_beta   90.00
_cell.angle_gamma   90.00
#
_symmetry.space_group_name_H-M   'P 1'
#
loop_
_entity.id
_entity.type
_entity.pdbx_description
1 polymer ?
#
loop_
_entity_poly.entity_id
_entity_poly.type
_entity_poly.pdbx_seq_one_letter_code
_entity_poly.pdbx_strand_id
1 'polypeptide(L)'
;CSYNQVYKNLKDFSQNGENFCKQVTSILQQRAHLECNYAKGLQKLAIKLSKAIQNTKKNCVVGAWAWVSEGMKSAADLHQKLGKAIQLEAIKPTHQVLSVHEKKRKSLDNELEKTANFFISNWNQQIKAKKKLMVSTKKHEALFHLIESSKQTMTEREKQKLLNKLKKSTEKLAKEDEIYYQKNIAGCSTRLKWENTLENCYQSILELEKERIKLLCNNLNQYTQHISVFGQTLTTCHTHIHGAISKIDVEQDIQALMEETAVSSTENIAEFLLTDYFEEDPNNAMNKERQKSSIRSKLTRLQRDTEKASRDLGGLQRMLKAHSSNSFPDPENQKSTAALMEETNLKLDLLQANSYKLSSVLAELERRPQPSHPCSNSIFKWKEKQQTHSYVRIFRPFLMMKSGNVVRGASSGGQSNPSSSSTASGVAQHGNSLCKALYSFQARQDDELSLEVGDIVSVHKKQEEGWWFGSLNGKKGHFPAAYVEELPSDTGHTGIRQDSQHTTLHTL
;
A
#
# COMPACT_ATOMS: atom_id res chain seq x y z
N CYS A 1 25.70 52.38 19.86
CA CYS A 1 26.74 51.32 19.97
C CYS A 1 26.39 50.24 18.97
N SER A 2 27.27 49.98 18.00
CA SER A 2 27.10 48.94 16.97
C SER A 2 26.86 47.55 17.57
N TYR A 3 27.58 47.20 18.65
CA TYR A 3 27.41 45.91 19.36
C TYR A 3 25.99 45.67 19.88
N ASN A 4 25.32 46.70 20.41
CA ASN A 4 23.93 46.57 20.86
C ASN A 4 22.99 46.30 19.68
N GLN A 5 23.25 46.89 18.50
CA GLN A 5 22.45 46.62 17.31
C GLN A 5 22.67 45.19 16.80
N VAL A 6 23.92 44.74 16.76
CA VAL A 6 24.28 43.37 16.36
C VAL A 6 23.61 42.34 17.29
N TYR A 7 23.67 42.57 18.61
CA TYR A 7 23.01 41.72 19.58
C TYR A 7 21.48 41.68 19.41
N LYS A 8 20.83 42.84 19.21
CA LYS A 8 19.37 42.90 18.95
C LYS A 8 18.99 42.13 17.69
N ASN A 9 19.71 42.34 16.59
CA ASN A 9 19.45 41.63 15.33
C ASN A 9 19.56 40.10 15.52
N LEU A 10 20.58 39.62 16.26
CA LEU A 10 20.74 38.20 16.55
C LEU A 10 19.60 37.66 17.44
N LYS A 11 19.16 38.44 18.43
CA LYS A 11 18.04 38.08 19.31
C LYS A 11 16.74 37.95 18.52
N ASP A 12 16.45 38.88 17.63
CA ASP A 12 15.26 38.84 16.76
C ASP A 12 15.30 37.63 15.83
N PHE A 13 16.47 37.33 15.25
CA PHE A 13 16.67 36.12 14.45
C PHE A 13 16.41 34.84 15.26
N SER A 14 16.98 34.75 16.46
CA SER A 14 16.78 33.59 17.36
C SER A 14 15.31 33.42 17.76
N GLN A 15 14.59 34.52 18.01
CA GLN A 15 13.15 34.47 18.33
C GLN A 15 12.32 33.96 17.16
N ASN A 16 12.64 34.38 15.93
CA ASN A 16 11.99 33.86 14.73
C ASN A 16 12.27 32.36 14.55
N GLY A 17 13.51 31.92 14.79
CA GLY A 17 13.90 30.50 14.76
C GLY A 17 13.13 29.65 15.78
N GLU A 18 12.92 30.16 16.99
CA GLU A 18 12.10 29.52 18.01
C GLU A 18 10.63 29.37 17.58
N ASN A 19 10.06 30.45 17.05
CA ASN A 19 8.68 30.45 16.55
C ASN A 19 8.50 29.42 15.43
N PHE A 20 9.46 29.31 14.52
CA PHE A 20 9.48 28.29 13.50
C PHE A 20 9.52 26.88 14.10
N CYS A 21 10.40 26.61 15.09
CA CYS A 21 10.44 25.32 15.77
C CYS A 21 9.09 24.95 16.43
N LYS A 22 8.41 25.91 17.04
CA LYS A 22 7.07 25.70 17.64
C LYS A 22 6.04 25.31 16.57
N GLN A 23 6.04 26.00 15.43
CA GLN A 23 5.15 25.68 14.30
C GLN A 23 5.42 24.28 13.74
N VAL A 24 6.70 23.96 13.46
CA VAL A 24 7.09 22.62 13.00
C VAL A 24 6.69 21.54 14.00
N THR A 25 6.87 21.79 15.30
CA THR A 25 6.48 20.85 16.35
C THR A 25 4.97 20.61 16.37
N SER A 26 4.16 21.67 16.19
CA SER A 26 2.71 21.54 16.08
C SER A 26 2.28 20.73 14.84
N ILE A 27 2.92 20.96 13.70
CA ILE A 27 2.68 20.18 12.47
C ILE A 27 3.04 18.70 12.70
N LEU A 28 4.20 18.42 13.30
CA LEU A 28 4.63 17.06 13.62
C LEU A 28 3.68 16.37 14.61
N GLN A 29 3.09 17.10 15.57
CA GLN A 29 2.09 16.55 16.48
C GLN A 29 0.84 16.10 15.72
N GLN A 30 0.33 16.95 14.82
CA GLN A 30 -0.80 16.60 13.97
C GLN A 30 -0.47 15.40 13.07
N ARG A 31 0.72 15.39 12.46
CA ARG A 31 1.20 14.27 11.66
C ARG A 31 1.23 12.98 12.47
N ALA A 32 1.87 12.97 13.63
CA ALA A 32 1.93 11.80 14.50
C ALA A 32 0.54 11.28 14.92
N HIS A 33 -0.41 12.19 15.17
CA HIS A 33 -1.79 11.84 15.48
C HIS A 33 -2.49 11.15 14.30
N LEU A 34 -2.33 11.68 13.08
CA LEU A 34 -2.87 11.07 11.87
C LEU A 34 -2.32 9.66 11.65
N GLU A 35 -1.01 9.46 11.81
CA GLU A 35 -0.37 8.14 11.70
C GLU A 35 -0.96 7.14 12.69
N CYS A 36 -1.10 7.54 13.95
CA CYS A 36 -1.68 6.68 15.00
C CYS A 36 -3.16 6.34 14.74
N ASN A 37 -3.93 7.26 14.16
CA ASN A 37 -5.33 7.04 13.85
C ASN A 37 -5.51 6.11 12.65
N TYR A 38 -4.72 6.33 11.59
CA TYR A 38 -4.73 5.47 10.41
C TYR A 38 -4.32 4.04 10.78
N ALA A 39 -3.27 3.88 11.58
CA ALA A 39 -2.86 2.58 12.14
C ALA A 39 -4.02 1.83 12.81
N LYS A 40 -4.77 2.50 13.69
CA LYS A 40 -5.93 1.90 14.38
C LYS A 40 -7.03 1.48 13.40
N GLY A 41 -7.31 2.30 12.39
CA GLY A 41 -8.29 1.98 11.35
C GLY A 41 -7.88 0.76 10.55
N LEU A 42 -6.63 0.73 10.09
CA LEU A 42 -6.09 -0.35 9.29
C LEU A 42 -6.00 -1.67 10.08
N GLN A 43 -5.60 -1.61 11.35
CA GLN A 43 -5.59 -2.78 12.24
C GLN A 43 -6.99 -3.38 12.42
N LYS A 44 -8.03 -2.54 12.56
CA LYS A 44 -9.43 -3.01 12.67
C LYS A 44 -9.88 -3.74 11.40
N LEU A 45 -9.54 -3.19 10.23
CA LEU A 45 -9.85 -3.83 8.94
C LEU A 45 -9.12 -5.16 8.79
N ALA A 46 -7.84 -5.19 9.12
CA ALA A 46 -7.03 -6.40 9.09
C ALA A 46 -7.61 -7.50 9.99
N ILE A 47 -8.02 -7.17 11.21
CA ILE A 47 -8.66 -8.12 12.13
C ILE A 47 -9.99 -8.62 11.56
N LYS A 48 -10.80 -7.74 10.95
CA LYS A 48 -12.08 -8.13 10.34
C LYS A 48 -11.87 -9.11 9.18
N LEU A 49 -10.90 -8.84 8.31
CA LEU A 49 -10.55 -9.73 7.20
C LEU A 49 -9.99 -11.07 7.71
N SER A 50 -9.07 -11.04 8.68
CA SER A 50 -8.54 -12.25 9.32
C SER A 50 -9.66 -13.15 9.88
N LYS A 51 -10.69 -12.58 10.52
CA LYS A 51 -11.84 -13.34 11.03
C LYS A 51 -12.70 -13.94 9.91
N ALA A 52 -12.93 -13.19 8.83
CA ALA A 52 -13.66 -13.71 7.67
C ALA A 52 -12.92 -14.91 7.04
N ILE A 53 -11.59 -14.81 6.93
CA ILE A 53 -10.71 -15.88 6.45
C ILE A 53 -10.77 -17.11 7.36
N GLN A 54 -10.73 -16.94 8.69
CA GLN A 54 -10.80 -18.05 9.65
C GLN A 54 -12.12 -18.84 9.56
N ASN A 55 -13.21 -18.16 9.23
CA ASN A 55 -14.53 -18.77 9.06
C ASN A 55 -14.73 -19.38 7.65
N THR A 56 -13.76 -19.21 6.75
CA THR A 56 -13.81 -19.72 5.39
C THR A 56 -12.91 -20.95 5.26
N LYS A 57 -13.37 -21.95 4.50
CA LYS A 57 -12.55 -23.12 4.19
C LYS A 57 -11.25 -22.70 3.50
N LYS A 58 -10.13 -23.29 3.91
CA LYS A 58 -8.80 -22.96 3.36
C LYS A 58 -8.72 -23.40 1.90
N ASN A 59 -8.30 -22.47 1.06
CA ASN A 59 -8.03 -22.67 -0.36
C ASN A 59 -6.98 -21.63 -0.80
N CYS A 60 -6.49 -21.70 -2.04
CA CYS A 60 -5.40 -20.84 -2.49
C CYS A 60 -5.80 -19.35 -2.50
N VAL A 61 -7.04 -19.03 -2.88
CA VAL A 61 -7.59 -17.67 -2.89
C VAL A 61 -7.68 -17.07 -1.49
N VAL A 62 -8.19 -17.84 -0.52
CA VAL A 62 -8.25 -17.49 0.90
C VAL A 62 -6.83 -17.31 1.46
N GLY A 63 -5.87 -18.11 1.01
CA GLY A 63 -4.45 -17.94 1.29
C GLY A 63 -3.89 -16.60 0.80
N ALA A 64 -4.23 -16.18 -0.43
CA ALA A 64 -3.83 -14.88 -0.96
C ALA A 64 -4.46 -13.71 -0.17
N TRP A 65 -5.75 -13.81 0.18
CA TRP A 65 -6.40 -12.83 1.05
C TRP A 65 -5.81 -12.77 2.47
N ALA A 66 -5.23 -13.86 2.97
CA ALA A 66 -4.51 -13.84 4.25
C ALA A 66 -3.27 -12.96 4.19
N TRP A 67 -2.55 -12.94 3.06
CA TRP A 67 -1.42 -12.03 2.85
C TRP A 67 -1.85 -10.57 2.78
N VAL A 68 -3.01 -10.28 2.19
CA VAL A 68 -3.60 -8.92 2.22
C VAL A 68 -3.87 -8.50 3.66
N SER A 69 -4.49 -9.38 4.45
CA SER A 69 -4.74 -9.11 5.87
C SER A 69 -3.44 -8.88 6.66
N GLU A 70 -2.39 -9.65 6.39
CA GLU A 70 -1.11 -9.52 7.09
C GLU A 70 -0.34 -8.26 6.66
N GLY A 71 -0.44 -7.89 5.38
CA GLY A 71 0.08 -6.63 4.86
C GLY A 71 -0.58 -5.43 5.55
N MET A 72 -1.90 -5.46 5.75
CA MET A 72 -2.61 -4.42 6.50
C MET A 72 -2.13 -4.32 7.96
N LYS A 73 -1.91 -5.45 8.66
CA LYS A 73 -1.36 -5.43 10.03
C LYS A 73 0.05 -4.85 10.07
N SER A 74 0.91 -5.28 9.15
CA SER A 74 2.30 -4.82 9.05
C SER A 74 2.36 -3.31 8.79
N ALA A 75 1.56 -2.81 7.85
CA ALA A 75 1.43 -1.38 7.59
C ALA A 75 0.87 -0.62 8.81
N ALA A 76 -0.14 -1.18 9.51
CA ALA A 76 -0.72 -0.56 10.71
C ALA A 76 0.32 -0.41 11.84
N ASP A 77 1.09 -1.46 12.13
CA ASP A 77 2.18 -1.42 13.11
C ASP A 77 3.23 -0.35 12.74
N LEU A 78 3.54 -0.23 11.45
CA LEU A 78 4.52 0.73 10.98
C LEU A 78 4.05 2.18 11.07
N HIS A 79 2.80 2.46 10.71
CA HIS A 79 2.17 3.76 10.98
C HIS A 79 2.18 4.09 12.48
N GLN A 80 1.88 3.10 13.34
CA GLN A 80 1.94 3.29 14.79
C GLN A 80 3.37 3.60 15.27
N LYS A 81 4.37 2.89 14.74
CA LYS A 81 5.79 3.12 15.03
C LYS A 81 6.24 4.50 14.57
N LEU A 82 5.90 4.90 13.34
CA LEU A 82 6.21 6.23 12.80
C LEU A 82 5.60 7.34 13.65
N GLY A 83 4.31 7.23 14.01
CA GLY A 83 3.64 8.19 14.88
C GLY A 83 4.30 8.33 16.26
N LYS A 84 4.69 7.20 16.87
CA LYS A 84 5.43 7.18 18.15
C LYS A 84 6.84 7.75 18.01
N ALA A 85 7.56 7.41 16.93
CA ALA A 85 8.90 7.90 16.67
C ALA A 85 8.91 9.42 16.52
N ILE A 86 7.99 10.00 15.74
CA ILE A 86 7.84 11.47 15.63
C ILE A 86 7.61 12.11 17.02
N GLN A 87 6.80 11.49 17.88
CA GLN A 87 6.58 11.98 19.24
C GLN A 87 7.83 11.91 20.13
N LEU A 88 8.52 10.77 20.11
CA LEU A 88 9.61 10.48 21.03
C LEU A 88 10.94 11.09 20.59
N GLU A 89 11.21 11.14 19.29
CA GLU A 89 12.51 11.46 18.73
C GLU A 89 12.57 12.91 18.21
N ALA A 90 11.45 13.48 17.75
CA ALA A 90 11.41 14.86 17.27
C ALA A 90 10.71 15.82 18.24
N ILE A 91 9.46 15.54 18.62
CA ILE A 91 8.63 16.49 19.41
C ILE A 91 9.17 16.67 20.84
N LYS A 92 9.40 15.56 21.57
CA LYS A 92 9.88 15.63 22.95
C LYS A 92 11.24 16.31 23.08
N PRO A 93 12.28 15.97 22.29
CA PRO A 93 13.56 16.67 22.36
C PRO A 93 13.44 18.15 21.99
N THR A 94 12.61 18.49 21.01
CA THR A 94 12.40 19.89 20.63
C THR A 94 11.83 20.71 21.77
N HIS A 95 10.79 20.22 22.46
CA HIS A 95 10.26 20.91 23.64
C HIS A 95 11.29 21.06 24.77
N GLN A 96 12.11 20.02 25.00
CA GLN A 96 13.14 20.07 26.03
C GLN A 96 14.20 21.14 25.72
N VAL A 97 14.73 21.15 24.49
CA VAL A 97 15.73 22.13 24.04
C VAL A 97 15.17 23.55 24.11
N LEU A 98 13.96 23.78 23.60
CA LEU A 98 13.32 25.10 23.65
C LEU A 98 13.13 25.62 25.08
N SER A 99 12.74 24.74 26.01
CA SER A 99 12.60 25.09 27.43
C SER A 99 13.93 25.48 28.07
N VAL A 100 15.02 24.77 27.74
CA VAL A 100 16.37 25.10 28.21
C VAL A 100 16.85 26.42 27.62
N HIS A 101 16.65 26.63 26.31
CA HIS A 101 17.01 27.87 25.61
C HIS A 101 16.28 29.08 26.19
N GLU A 102 15.00 28.95 26.50
CA GLU A 102 14.20 30.00 27.13
C GLU A 102 14.75 30.44 28.49
N LYS A 103 15.12 29.47 29.34
CA LYS A 103 15.73 29.75 30.65
C LYS A 103 17.07 30.46 30.50
N LYS A 104 17.91 30.00 29.56
CA LYS A 104 19.23 30.60 29.31
C LYS A 104 19.10 32.03 28.78
N ARG A 105 18.20 32.29 27.82
CA ARG A 105 17.94 33.65 27.32
C ARG A 105 17.49 34.61 28.40
N LYS A 106 16.56 34.21 29.26
CA LYS A 106 16.13 35.02 30.42
C LYS A 106 17.28 35.38 31.35
N SER A 107 18.18 34.43 31.61
CA SER A 107 19.37 34.69 32.43
C SER A 107 20.29 35.73 31.78
N LEU A 108 20.54 35.60 30.48
CA LEU A 108 21.39 36.53 29.71
C LEU A 108 20.78 37.93 29.66
N ASP A 109 19.47 38.04 29.42
CA ASP A 109 18.76 39.32 29.40
C ASP A 109 18.87 40.05 30.74
N ASN A 110 18.69 39.34 31.85
CA ASN A 110 18.81 39.92 33.20
C ASN A 110 20.24 40.42 33.49
N GLU A 111 21.26 39.71 33.04
CA GLU A 111 22.66 40.11 33.23
C GLU A 111 23.01 41.36 32.40
N LEU A 112 22.56 41.37 31.14
CA LEU A 112 22.73 42.50 30.24
C LEU A 112 22.02 43.76 30.76
N GLU A 113 20.78 43.62 31.25
CA GLU A 113 20.02 44.73 31.79
C GLU A 113 20.72 45.35 33.02
N LYS A 114 21.22 44.50 33.94
CA LYS A 114 21.97 44.95 35.11
C LYS A 114 23.20 45.77 34.72
N THR A 115 24.03 45.24 33.81
CA THR A 115 25.27 45.91 33.39
C THR A 115 24.99 47.18 32.58
N ALA A 116 23.95 47.18 31.74
CA ALA A 116 23.50 48.36 31.00
C ALA A 116 23.04 49.48 31.95
N ASN A 117 22.28 49.14 33.00
CA ASN A 117 21.81 50.11 33.99
C ASN A 117 22.97 50.77 34.75
N PHE A 118 24.01 50.01 35.10
CA PHE A 118 25.23 50.58 35.70
C PHE A 118 25.95 51.55 34.77
N PHE A 119 26.10 51.18 33.50
CA PHE A 119 26.70 52.05 32.48
C PHE A 119 25.91 53.36 32.30
N ILE A 120 24.59 53.27 32.13
CA ILE A 120 23.72 54.44 31.96
C ILE A 120 23.75 55.34 33.21
N SER A 121 23.72 54.75 34.40
CA SER A 121 23.83 55.49 35.67
C SER A 121 25.17 56.24 35.78
N ASN A 122 26.29 55.59 35.46
CA ASN A 122 27.60 56.23 35.46
C ASN A 122 27.67 57.38 34.44
N TRP A 123 27.21 57.16 33.21
CA TRP A 123 27.15 58.18 32.15
C TRP A 123 26.40 59.43 32.59
N ASN A 124 25.24 59.25 33.24
CA ASN A 124 24.46 60.36 33.80
C ASN A 124 25.22 61.12 34.90
N GLN A 125 25.96 60.39 35.77
CA GLN A 125 26.80 61.01 36.80
C GLN A 125 27.97 61.80 36.20
N GLN A 126 28.61 61.30 35.13
CA GLN A 126 29.65 62.02 34.41
C GLN A 126 29.15 63.34 33.85
N ILE A 127 27.99 63.33 33.18
CA ILE A 127 27.36 64.54 32.64
C ILE A 127 27.05 65.54 33.76
N LYS A 128 26.54 65.06 34.90
CA LYS A 128 26.24 65.91 36.06
C LYS A 128 27.51 66.55 36.64
N ALA A 129 28.58 65.76 36.80
CA ALA A 129 29.88 66.25 37.28
C ALA A 129 30.50 67.25 36.30
N LYS A 130 30.48 66.97 34.99
CA LYS A 130 30.95 67.87 33.93
C LYS A 130 30.23 69.22 33.97
N LYS A 131 28.90 69.21 34.07
CA LYS A 131 28.10 70.44 34.17
C LYS A 131 28.46 71.25 35.40
N LYS A 132 28.64 70.58 36.56
CA LYS A 132 29.01 71.23 37.82
C LYS A 132 30.38 71.90 37.73
N LEU A 133 31.38 71.16 37.26
CA LEU A 133 32.74 71.67 37.03
C LEU A 133 32.70 72.90 36.12
N MET A 134 32.03 72.81 34.98
CA MET A 134 31.95 73.92 34.02
C MET A 134 31.32 75.19 34.61
N VAL A 135 30.30 75.06 35.48
CA VAL A 135 29.71 76.20 36.19
C VAL A 135 30.70 76.80 37.18
N SER A 136 31.44 75.99 37.94
CA SER A 136 32.44 76.49 38.87
C SER A 136 33.64 77.11 38.15
N THR A 137 34.09 76.54 37.03
CA THR A 137 35.13 77.13 36.17
C THR A 137 34.72 78.53 35.71
N LYS A 138 33.51 78.68 35.15
CA LYS A 138 33.01 80.00 34.71
C LYS A 138 32.98 81.03 35.85
N LYS A 139 32.57 80.62 37.05
CA LYS A 139 32.57 81.50 38.24
C LYS A 139 33.99 81.85 38.70
N HIS A 140 34.92 80.90 38.61
CA HIS A 140 36.34 81.11 38.94
C HIS A 140 36.98 82.12 37.99
N GLU A 141 36.84 81.93 36.69
CA GLU A 141 37.39 82.83 35.66
C GLU A 141 36.82 84.25 35.78
N ALA A 142 35.51 84.39 36.01
CA ALA A 142 34.90 85.69 36.23
C ALA A 142 35.48 86.41 37.47
N LEU A 143 35.73 85.67 38.56
CA LEU A 143 36.33 86.22 39.77
C LEU A 143 37.80 86.55 39.59
N PHE A 144 38.53 85.74 38.81
CA PHE A 144 39.93 86.00 38.45
C PHE A 144 40.05 87.29 37.63
N HIS A 145 39.25 87.44 36.57
CA HIS A 145 39.22 88.65 35.75
C HIS A 145 38.82 89.91 36.53
N LEU A 146 37.87 89.79 37.47
CA LEU A 146 37.50 90.91 38.34
C LEU A 146 38.70 91.38 39.17
N ILE A 147 39.47 90.45 39.75
CA ILE A 147 40.66 90.79 40.55
C ILE A 147 41.76 91.42 39.68
N GLU A 148 41.94 90.90 38.47
CA GLU A 148 42.97 91.39 37.55
C GLU A 148 42.66 92.81 37.06
N SER A 149 41.40 93.09 36.71
CA SER A 149 40.95 94.41 36.28
C SER A 149 40.89 95.45 37.40
N SER A 150 40.68 95.04 38.66
CA SER A 150 40.60 95.95 39.80
C SER A 150 41.95 96.18 40.53
N LYS A 151 43.07 95.67 40.01
CA LYS A 151 44.38 95.66 40.70
C LYS A 151 44.91 97.03 41.11
N GLN A 152 44.74 98.07 40.27
CA GLN A 152 45.26 99.42 40.55
C GLN A 152 44.36 100.29 41.45
N THR A 153 43.07 99.96 41.60
CA THR A 153 42.08 100.86 42.22
C THR A 153 41.58 100.39 43.59
N MET A 154 42.06 99.26 44.10
CA MET A 154 41.52 98.58 45.28
C MET A 154 42.33 98.83 46.55
N THR A 155 41.65 98.89 47.70
CA THR A 155 42.33 98.95 49.00
C THR A 155 42.95 97.60 49.36
N GLU A 156 44.03 97.60 50.15
CA GLU A 156 44.73 96.36 50.54
C GLU A 156 43.80 95.38 51.28
N ARG A 157 42.82 95.89 52.02
CA ARG A 157 41.83 95.08 52.75
C ARG A 157 40.82 94.38 51.80
N GLU A 158 40.43 95.04 50.72
CA GLU A 158 39.58 94.48 49.67
C GLU A 158 40.33 93.46 48.82
N LYS A 159 41.61 93.74 48.54
CA LYS A 159 42.53 92.82 47.85
C LYS A 159 42.69 91.52 48.59
N GLN A 160 42.93 91.58 49.89
CA GLN A 160 43.01 90.36 50.70
C GLN A 160 41.70 89.57 50.70
N LYS A 161 40.54 90.24 50.75
CA LYS A 161 39.22 89.58 50.69
C LYS A 161 38.99 88.86 49.35
N LEU A 162 39.31 89.49 48.22
CA LEU A 162 39.13 88.88 46.90
C LEU A 162 40.12 87.73 46.67
N LEU A 163 41.38 87.88 47.08
CA LEU A 163 42.38 86.80 47.03
C LEU A 163 41.93 85.58 47.86
N ASN A 164 41.37 85.79 49.04
CA ASN A 164 40.80 84.71 49.85
C ASN A 164 39.60 84.03 49.16
N LYS A 165 38.74 84.78 48.46
CA LYS A 165 37.65 84.21 47.65
C LYS A 165 38.19 83.42 46.46
N LEU A 166 39.23 83.91 45.79
CA LEU A 166 39.90 83.24 44.69
C LEU A 166 40.50 81.91 45.14
N LYS A 167 41.24 81.90 46.26
CA LYS A 167 41.79 80.67 46.87
C LYS A 167 40.69 79.62 47.13
N LYS A 168 39.58 80.01 47.77
CA LYS A 168 38.44 79.11 48.00
C LYS A 168 37.83 78.59 46.69
N SER A 169 37.78 79.43 45.66
CA SER A 169 37.30 79.03 44.34
C SER A 169 38.24 78.03 43.67
N THR A 170 39.56 78.23 43.74
CA THR A 170 40.57 77.30 43.22
C THR A 170 40.48 75.94 43.93
N GLU A 171 40.40 75.92 45.25
CA GLU A 171 40.23 74.69 46.03
C GLU A 171 38.94 73.93 45.67
N LYS A 172 37.84 74.67 45.44
CA LYS A 172 36.58 74.08 44.98
C LYS A 172 36.69 73.51 43.57
N LEU A 173 37.37 74.22 42.67
CA LEU A 173 37.59 73.79 41.30
C LEU A 173 38.38 72.48 41.27
N ALA A 174 39.49 72.40 41.99
CA ALA A 174 40.32 71.19 42.11
C ALA A 174 39.51 69.99 42.62
N LYS A 175 38.63 70.19 43.60
CA LYS A 175 37.74 69.14 44.11
C LYS A 175 36.72 68.67 43.07
N GLU A 176 36.12 69.59 42.33
CA GLU A 176 35.12 69.25 41.30
C GLU A 176 35.75 68.61 40.07
N ASP A 177 36.98 69.00 39.73
CA ASP A 177 37.79 68.41 38.68
C ASP A 177 38.16 66.96 39.01
N GLU A 178 38.69 66.72 40.21
CA GLU A 178 39.00 65.37 40.69
C GLU A 178 37.75 64.48 40.70
N ILE A 179 36.59 64.98 41.15
CA ILE A 179 35.33 64.22 41.09
C ILE A 179 34.96 63.87 39.65
N TYR A 180 35.09 64.82 38.71
CA TYR A 180 34.79 64.55 37.30
C TYR A 180 35.75 63.53 36.69
N TYR A 181 37.05 63.66 36.97
CA TYR A 181 38.08 62.71 36.55
C TYR A 181 37.78 61.30 37.06
N GLN A 182 37.51 61.12 38.36
CA GLN A 182 37.16 59.83 38.94
C GLN A 182 35.90 59.21 38.31
N LYS A 183 34.89 60.01 37.99
CA LYS A 183 33.68 59.53 37.28
C LYS A 183 33.99 59.11 35.84
N ASN A 184 34.90 59.79 35.14
CA ASN A 184 35.35 59.39 33.80
C ASN A 184 36.09 58.05 33.84
N ILE A 185 37.05 57.88 34.75
CA ILE A 185 37.81 56.62 34.90
C ILE A 185 36.86 55.45 35.24
N ALA A 186 35.91 55.65 36.17
CA ALA A 186 34.89 54.66 36.46
C ALA A 186 33.98 54.35 35.24
N GLY A 187 33.77 55.32 34.36
CA GLY A 187 33.05 55.14 33.10
C GLY A 187 33.74 54.18 32.14
N CYS A 188 35.06 54.30 31.98
CA CYS A 188 35.83 53.35 31.18
C CYS A 188 35.64 51.91 31.68
N SER A 189 35.71 51.70 33.00
CA SER A 189 35.51 50.37 33.60
C SER A 189 34.08 49.84 33.42
N THR A 190 33.06 50.67 33.66
CA THR A 190 31.66 50.26 33.51
C THR A 190 31.28 50.01 32.05
N ARG A 191 31.84 50.80 31.12
CA ARG A 191 31.68 50.60 29.68
C ARG A 191 32.25 49.26 29.23
N LEU A 192 33.50 48.97 29.58
CA LEU A 192 34.16 47.72 29.20
C LEU A 192 33.43 46.50 29.77
N LYS A 193 32.96 46.57 31.02
CA LYS A 193 32.14 45.49 31.61
C LYS A 193 30.85 45.24 30.81
N TRP A 194 30.15 46.30 30.42
CA TRP A 194 28.93 46.17 29.61
C TRP A 194 29.21 45.60 28.22
N GLU A 195 30.30 46.03 27.56
CA GLU A 195 30.71 45.50 26.26
C GLU A 195 31.08 44.01 26.33
N ASN A 196 31.85 43.59 27.34
CA ASN A 196 32.18 42.18 27.55
C ASN A 196 30.93 41.33 27.83
N THR A 197 29.98 41.83 28.62
CA THR A 197 28.70 41.14 28.84
C THR A 197 27.91 41.02 27.53
N LEU A 198 27.85 42.07 26.71
CA LEU A 198 27.21 42.02 25.38
C LEU A 198 27.84 40.94 24.48
N GLU A 199 29.17 40.87 24.44
CA GLU A 199 29.90 39.86 23.66
C GLU A 199 29.60 38.44 24.14
N ASN A 200 29.61 38.21 25.46
CA ASN A 200 29.26 36.93 26.06
C ASN A 200 27.80 36.53 25.77
N CYS A 201 26.87 37.48 25.86
CA CYS A 201 25.47 37.26 25.50
C CYS A 201 25.34 36.89 24.02
N TYR A 202 26.00 37.65 23.13
CA TYR A 202 26.00 37.37 21.70
C TYR A 202 26.50 35.95 21.40
N GLN A 203 27.66 35.58 21.94
CA GLN A 203 28.24 34.25 21.71
C GLN A 203 27.33 33.14 22.27
N SER A 204 26.71 33.38 23.43
CA SER A 204 25.76 32.43 24.01
C SER A 204 24.52 32.22 23.15
N ILE A 205 23.93 33.29 22.60
CA ILE A 205 22.79 33.17 21.68
C ILE A 205 23.20 32.44 20.40
N LEU A 206 24.39 32.72 19.87
CA LEU A 206 24.90 32.06 18.68
C LEU A 206 25.05 30.54 18.88
N GLU A 207 25.53 30.10 20.04
CA GLU A 207 25.60 28.67 20.38
C GLU A 207 24.21 28.03 20.51
N LEU A 208 23.25 28.72 21.14
CA LEU A 208 21.86 28.22 21.18
C LEU A 208 21.28 28.07 19.77
N GLU A 209 21.57 29.00 18.87
CA GLU A 209 21.10 28.94 17.50
C GLU A 209 21.73 27.76 16.73
N LYS A 210 23.03 27.49 16.94
CA LYS A 210 23.69 26.30 16.40
C LYS A 210 23.05 25.01 16.91
N GLU A 211 22.77 24.91 18.21
CA GLU A 211 22.08 23.75 18.80
C GLU A 211 20.69 23.55 18.18
N ARG A 212 19.92 24.64 18.01
CA ARG A 212 18.58 24.62 17.40
C ARG A 212 18.62 24.13 15.95
N ILE A 213 19.56 24.64 15.14
CA ILE A 213 19.72 24.22 13.75
C ILE A 213 20.11 22.74 13.68
N LYS A 214 21.08 22.30 14.49
CA LYS A 214 21.48 20.88 14.56
C LYS A 214 20.32 19.96 14.95
N LEU A 215 19.52 20.37 15.93
CA LEU A 215 18.30 19.66 16.32
C LEU A 215 17.33 19.50 15.15
N LEU A 216 17.05 20.57 14.40
CA LEU A 216 16.17 20.51 13.23
C LEU A 216 16.72 19.58 12.14
N CYS A 217 18.03 19.64 11.87
CA CYS A 217 18.68 18.73 10.93
C CYS A 217 18.55 17.27 11.38
N ASN A 218 18.76 16.98 12.66
CA ASN A 218 18.60 15.64 13.22
C ASN A 218 17.16 15.14 13.08
N ASN A 219 16.18 15.99 13.39
CA ASN A 219 14.75 15.66 13.24
C ASN A 219 14.42 15.31 11.77
N LEU A 220 14.94 16.07 10.81
CA LEU A 220 14.72 15.81 9.38
C LEU A 220 15.39 14.50 8.92
N ASN A 221 16.60 14.22 9.38
CA ASN A 221 17.30 12.98 9.07
C ASN A 221 16.55 11.75 9.61
N GLN A 222 16.13 11.80 10.89
CA GLN A 222 15.33 10.73 11.49
C GLN A 222 14.00 10.56 10.76
N TYR A 223 13.30 11.65 10.46
CA TYR A 223 12.05 11.59 9.72
C TYR A 223 12.23 10.88 8.37
N THR A 224 13.28 11.24 7.62
CA THR A 224 13.59 10.64 6.31
C THR A 224 13.91 9.14 6.45
N GLN A 225 14.65 8.75 7.48
CA GLN A 225 14.95 7.34 7.75
C GLN A 225 13.67 6.54 8.03
N HIS A 226 12.76 7.06 8.86
CA HIS A 226 11.49 6.40 9.15
C HIS A 226 10.62 6.26 7.89
N ILE A 227 10.57 7.29 7.03
CA ILE A 227 9.84 7.22 5.75
C ILE A 227 10.45 6.19 4.80
N SER A 228 11.78 6.05 4.76
CA SER A 228 12.45 5.02 3.95
C SER A 228 12.09 3.61 4.39
N VAL A 229 12.18 3.32 5.69
CA VAL A 229 11.74 2.03 6.27
C VAL A 229 10.26 1.77 6.00
N PHE A 230 9.45 2.84 6.04
CA PHE A 230 8.04 2.79 5.71
C PHE A 230 7.79 2.28 4.28
N GLY A 231 8.48 2.88 3.29
CA GLY A 231 8.38 2.48 1.89
C GLY A 231 8.85 1.04 1.61
N GLN A 232 9.96 0.62 2.23
CA GLN A 232 10.49 -0.74 2.07
C GLN A 232 9.51 -1.81 2.54
N THR A 233 8.81 -1.55 3.66
CA THR A 233 7.82 -2.49 4.20
C THR A 233 6.61 -2.61 3.28
N LEU A 234 6.08 -1.49 2.76
CA LEU A 234 4.98 -1.53 1.80
C LEU A 234 5.34 -2.32 0.54
N THR A 235 6.56 -2.12 0.04
CA THR A 235 7.10 -2.88 -1.10
C THR A 235 7.13 -4.38 -0.78
N THR A 236 7.61 -4.74 0.40
CA THR A 236 7.65 -6.15 0.85
C THR A 236 6.24 -6.76 0.94
N CYS A 237 5.28 -6.03 1.53
CA CYS A 237 3.89 -6.48 1.60
C CYS A 237 3.28 -6.70 0.21
N HIS A 238 3.53 -5.78 -0.72
CA HIS A 238 3.10 -5.90 -2.11
C HIS A 238 3.69 -7.16 -2.77
N THR A 239 4.99 -7.39 -2.63
CA THR A 239 5.67 -8.58 -3.18
C THR A 239 5.09 -9.89 -2.64
N HIS A 240 4.78 -9.97 -1.34
CA HIS A 240 4.16 -11.15 -0.75
C HIS A 240 2.74 -11.41 -1.32
N ILE A 241 1.93 -10.36 -1.45
CA ILE A 241 0.59 -10.47 -2.03
C ILE A 241 0.68 -10.93 -3.48
N HIS A 242 1.55 -10.31 -4.29
CA HIS A 242 1.75 -10.69 -5.68
C HIS A 242 2.23 -12.14 -5.82
N GLY A 243 3.19 -12.56 -4.99
CA GLY A 243 3.68 -13.94 -4.96
C GLY A 243 2.66 -14.97 -4.47
N ALA A 244 1.63 -14.55 -3.72
CA ALA A 244 0.50 -15.39 -3.37
C ALA A 244 -0.51 -15.49 -4.52
N ILE A 245 -0.78 -14.38 -5.21
CA ILE A 245 -1.64 -14.34 -6.39
C ILE A 245 -1.09 -15.24 -7.50
N SER A 246 0.23 -15.21 -7.74
CA SER A 246 0.86 -16.04 -8.77
C SER A 246 0.80 -17.55 -8.49
N LYS A 247 0.41 -17.95 -7.27
CA LYS A 247 0.26 -19.35 -6.84
C LYS A 247 -1.19 -19.81 -6.80
N ILE A 248 -2.14 -18.95 -7.20
CA ILE A 248 -3.55 -19.32 -7.24
C ILE A 248 -3.75 -20.34 -8.36
N ASP A 249 -4.23 -21.52 -7.99
CA ASP A 249 -4.60 -22.60 -8.90
C ASP A 249 -6.05 -23.00 -8.62
N VAL A 250 -6.94 -22.57 -9.52
CA VAL A 250 -8.38 -22.81 -9.40
C VAL A 250 -8.70 -24.29 -9.51
N GLU A 251 -8.00 -25.03 -10.37
CA GLU A 251 -8.26 -26.45 -10.57
C GLU A 251 -7.86 -27.27 -9.34
N GLN A 252 -6.74 -26.90 -8.71
CA GLN A 252 -6.35 -27.50 -7.44
C GLN A 252 -7.41 -27.28 -6.34
N ASP A 253 -7.96 -26.07 -6.24
CA ASP A 253 -9.01 -25.74 -5.26
C ASP A 253 -10.32 -26.49 -5.55
N ILE A 254 -10.73 -26.62 -6.82
CA ILE A 254 -11.91 -27.39 -7.22
C ILE A 254 -11.72 -28.87 -6.93
N GLN A 255 -10.54 -29.42 -7.22
CA GLN A 255 -10.23 -30.82 -6.92
C GLN A 255 -10.31 -31.10 -5.41
N ALA A 256 -9.76 -30.22 -4.56
CA ALA A 256 -9.87 -30.34 -3.11
C ALA A 256 -11.33 -30.22 -2.62
N LEU A 257 -12.16 -29.40 -3.28
CA LEU A 257 -13.58 -29.31 -3.00
C LEU A 257 -14.32 -30.61 -3.36
N MET A 258 -14.02 -31.18 -4.53
CA MET A 258 -14.60 -32.45 -4.99
C MET A 258 -14.24 -33.60 -4.03
N GLU A 259 -12.99 -33.66 -3.58
CA GLU A 259 -12.54 -34.69 -2.62
C GLU A 259 -13.26 -34.59 -1.27
N GLU A 260 -13.49 -33.39 -0.74
CA GLU A 260 -14.19 -33.22 0.54
C GLU A 260 -15.70 -33.43 0.45
N THR A 261 -16.29 -33.15 -0.71
CA THR A 261 -17.74 -33.33 -0.96
C THR A 261 -18.09 -34.72 -1.49
N ALA A 262 -17.10 -35.53 -1.86
CA ALA A 262 -17.30 -36.91 -2.27
C ALA A 262 -17.90 -37.70 -1.10
N VAL A 263 -19.15 -38.14 -1.26
CA VAL A 263 -19.79 -39.07 -0.33
C VAL A 263 -19.02 -40.38 -0.37
N SER A 264 -18.56 -40.89 0.78
CA SER A 264 -17.83 -42.17 0.89
C SER A 264 -18.74 -43.39 0.69
N SER A 265 -19.79 -43.31 -0.13
CA SER A 265 -20.64 -44.45 -0.42
C SER A 265 -19.84 -45.41 -1.29
N THR A 266 -19.21 -46.39 -0.64
CA THR A 266 -18.53 -47.54 -1.24
C THR A 266 -19.45 -48.39 -2.12
N GLU A 267 -20.76 -48.14 -2.08
CA GLU A 267 -21.75 -48.83 -2.87
C GLU A 267 -22.19 -47.94 -4.03
N ASN A 268 -21.41 -48.00 -5.11
CA ASN A 268 -21.86 -47.66 -6.47
C ASN A 268 -22.96 -48.65 -6.90
N ILE A 269 -24.01 -48.84 -6.11
CA ILE A 269 -25.09 -49.80 -6.31
C ILE A 269 -26.38 -49.02 -6.26
N ALA A 270 -27.13 -49.05 -7.35
CA ALA A 270 -28.46 -48.48 -7.42
C ALA A 270 -29.50 -49.60 -7.35
N GLU A 271 -30.57 -49.35 -6.58
CA GLU A 271 -31.72 -50.25 -6.47
C GLU A 271 -32.81 -49.83 -7.46
N PHE A 272 -33.27 -50.76 -8.29
CA PHE A 272 -34.33 -50.52 -9.26
C PHE A 272 -35.48 -51.49 -9.06
N LEU A 273 -36.70 -50.98 -9.06
CA LEU A 273 -37.92 -51.78 -8.99
C LEU A 273 -38.07 -52.63 -10.27
N LEU A 274 -38.42 -53.91 -10.10
CA LEU A 274 -38.84 -54.78 -11.20
C LEU A 274 -40.37 -54.74 -11.36
N THR A 275 -40.86 -55.00 -12.55
CA THR A 275 -42.29 -54.94 -12.85
C THR A 275 -43.01 -56.10 -12.20
N ASP A 276 -43.93 -55.83 -11.28
CA ASP A 276 -44.73 -56.87 -10.62
C ASP A 276 -45.97 -57.18 -11.45
N TYR A 277 -46.00 -58.37 -12.05
CA TYR A 277 -47.13 -58.84 -12.85
C TYR A 277 -48.09 -59.67 -12.00
N PHE A 278 -49.39 -59.46 -12.14
CA PHE A 278 -50.41 -60.21 -11.39
C PHE A 278 -50.27 -61.74 -11.52
N GLU A 279 -49.87 -62.23 -12.68
CA GLU A 279 -49.69 -63.66 -12.99
C GLU A 279 -48.48 -64.28 -12.30
N GLU A 280 -47.64 -63.47 -11.65
CA GLU A 280 -46.47 -63.94 -10.91
C GLU A 280 -46.76 -64.20 -9.42
N ASP A 281 -47.90 -63.72 -8.92
CA ASP A 281 -48.32 -63.93 -7.53
C ASP A 281 -48.68 -65.41 -7.31
N PRO A 282 -48.02 -66.14 -6.39
CA PRO A 282 -48.33 -67.55 -6.13
C PRO A 282 -49.77 -67.78 -5.66
N ASN A 283 -50.46 -66.76 -5.14
CA ASN A 283 -51.85 -66.84 -4.68
C ASN A 283 -52.87 -66.39 -5.73
N ASN A 284 -52.45 -66.16 -6.98
CA ASN A 284 -53.38 -65.69 -8.00
C ASN A 284 -54.46 -66.75 -8.33
N ALA A 285 -55.69 -66.28 -8.56
CA ALA A 285 -56.83 -67.15 -8.87
C ALA A 285 -56.93 -67.55 -10.36
N MET A 286 -55.90 -67.29 -11.17
CA MET A 286 -55.97 -67.58 -12.61
C MET A 286 -55.82 -69.08 -12.90
N ASN A 287 -56.55 -69.54 -13.91
CA ASN A 287 -56.34 -70.86 -14.48
C ASN A 287 -54.89 -71.01 -14.98
N LYS A 288 -54.24 -72.14 -14.67
CA LYS A 288 -52.82 -72.38 -14.96
C LYS A 288 -52.45 -72.27 -16.44
N GLU A 289 -53.31 -72.71 -17.37
CA GLU A 289 -53.02 -72.61 -18.81
C GLU A 289 -53.17 -71.16 -19.30
N ARG A 290 -54.16 -70.43 -18.77
CA ARG A 290 -54.31 -68.99 -19.02
C ARG A 290 -53.13 -68.18 -18.43
N GLN A 291 -52.66 -68.56 -17.25
CA GLN A 291 -51.50 -67.96 -16.58
C GLN A 291 -50.22 -68.17 -17.40
N LYS A 292 -49.94 -69.42 -17.83
CA LYS A 292 -48.81 -69.73 -18.73
C LYS A 292 -48.90 -68.95 -20.04
N SER A 293 -50.07 -68.89 -20.67
CA SER A 293 -50.26 -68.15 -21.92
C SER A 293 -50.03 -66.64 -21.75
N SER A 294 -50.49 -66.05 -20.64
CA SER A 294 -50.27 -64.62 -20.33
C SER A 294 -48.79 -64.34 -20.07
N ILE A 295 -48.12 -65.18 -19.27
CA ILE A 295 -46.68 -65.04 -19.00
C ILE A 295 -45.87 -65.17 -20.29
N ARG A 296 -46.18 -66.15 -21.17
CA ARG A 296 -45.51 -66.29 -22.48
C ARG A 296 -45.67 -65.03 -23.34
N SER A 297 -46.87 -64.45 -23.41
CA SER A 297 -47.10 -63.20 -24.14
C SER A 297 -46.22 -62.04 -23.62
N LYS A 298 -46.09 -61.92 -22.29
CA LYS A 298 -45.24 -60.91 -21.65
C LYS A 298 -43.75 -61.17 -21.87
N LEU A 299 -43.33 -62.43 -21.84
CA LEU A 299 -41.97 -62.82 -22.19
C LEU A 299 -41.65 -62.52 -23.65
N THR A 300 -42.58 -62.77 -24.59
CA THR A 300 -42.41 -62.36 -26.00
C THR A 300 -42.26 -60.85 -26.15
N ARG A 301 -43.02 -60.05 -25.38
CA ARG A 301 -42.86 -58.59 -25.36
C ARG A 301 -41.49 -58.18 -24.82
N LEU A 302 -41.08 -58.71 -23.67
CA LEU A 302 -39.77 -58.42 -23.07
C LEU A 302 -38.63 -58.84 -24.00
N GLN A 303 -38.75 -59.96 -24.70
CA GLN A 303 -37.77 -60.41 -25.68
C GLN A 303 -37.66 -59.44 -26.85
N ARG A 304 -38.79 -58.99 -27.42
CA ARG A 304 -38.80 -57.98 -28.50
C ARG A 304 -38.15 -56.67 -28.06
N ASP A 305 -38.44 -56.21 -26.85
CA ASP A 305 -37.88 -54.98 -26.29
C ASP A 305 -36.38 -55.13 -25.98
N THR A 306 -35.95 -56.30 -25.51
CA THR A 306 -34.53 -56.65 -25.29
C THR A 306 -33.76 -56.66 -26.60
N GLU A 307 -34.29 -57.28 -27.65
CA GLU A 307 -33.69 -57.29 -28.98
C GLU A 307 -33.60 -55.89 -29.59
N LYS A 308 -34.64 -55.05 -29.39
CA LYS A 308 -34.61 -53.65 -29.81
C LYS A 308 -33.53 -52.87 -29.07
N ALA A 309 -33.49 -52.94 -27.74
CA ALA A 309 -32.49 -52.26 -26.93
C ALA A 309 -31.06 -52.72 -27.28
N SER A 310 -30.86 -54.00 -27.55
CA SER A 310 -29.57 -54.55 -28.00
C SER A 310 -29.14 -54.00 -29.36
N ARG A 311 -30.06 -53.87 -30.34
CA ARG A 311 -29.77 -53.24 -31.63
C ARG A 311 -29.45 -51.75 -31.49
N ASP A 312 -30.23 -51.03 -30.68
CA ASP A 312 -30.03 -49.61 -30.40
C ASP A 312 -28.63 -49.39 -29.78
N LEU A 313 -28.25 -50.20 -28.79
CA LEU A 313 -26.92 -50.17 -28.17
C LEU A 313 -25.80 -50.46 -29.19
N GLY A 314 -25.98 -51.45 -30.06
CA GLY A 314 -25.02 -51.77 -31.11
C GLY A 314 -24.86 -50.62 -32.13
N GLY A 315 -25.93 -49.86 -32.38
CA GLY A 315 -25.87 -48.63 -33.20
C GLY A 315 -25.06 -47.53 -32.52
N LEU A 316 -25.34 -47.27 -31.24
CA LEU A 316 -24.64 -46.24 -30.46
C LEU A 316 -23.14 -46.55 -30.28
N GLN A 317 -22.77 -47.82 -30.08
CA GLN A 317 -21.37 -48.24 -30.02
C GLN A 317 -20.61 -47.95 -31.32
N ARG A 318 -21.26 -48.11 -32.47
CA ARG A 318 -20.65 -47.78 -33.77
C ARG A 318 -20.48 -46.27 -33.94
N MET A 319 -21.48 -45.49 -33.52
CA MET A 319 -21.39 -44.03 -33.51
C MET A 319 -20.21 -43.55 -32.66
N LEU A 320 -20.07 -44.06 -31.44
CA LEU A 320 -18.98 -43.66 -30.55
C LEU A 320 -17.60 -44.00 -31.14
N LYS A 321 -17.44 -45.20 -31.72
CA LYS A 321 -16.18 -45.61 -32.40
C LYS A 321 -15.86 -44.74 -33.61
N ALA A 322 -16.87 -44.34 -34.38
CA ALA A 322 -16.70 -43.44 -35.51
C ALA A 322 -16.26 -42.04 -35.04
N HIS A 323 -16.84 -41.52 -33.95
CA HIS A 323 -16.45 -40.24 -33.35
C HIS A 323 -15.03 -40.26 -32.76
N SER A 324 -14.55 -41.39 -32.24
CA SER A 324 -13.16 -41.56 -31.77
C SER A 324 -12.13 -41.63 -32.90
N SER A 325 -12.56 -41.93 -34.13
CA SER A 325 -11.68 -42.09 -35.29
C SER A 325 -11.53 -40.83 -36.15
N ASN A 326 -12.33 -39.79 -35.87
CA ASN A 326 -12.25 -38.51 -36.58
C ASN A 326 -11.14 -37.62 -36.01
N SER A 327 -10.39 -36.93 -36.89
CA SER A 327 -9.30 -35.99 -36.52
C SER A 327 -9.75 -34.78 -35.69
N PHE A 328 -11.05 -34.51 -35.59
CA PHE A 328 -11.63 -33.45 -34.76
C PHE A 328 -12.79 -34.01 -33.93
N PRO A 329 -12.53 -34.40 -32.67
CA PRO A 329 -13.57 -34.85 -31.74
C PRO A 329 -14.52 -33.71 -31.40
N ASP A 330 -15.84 -33.92 -31.52
CA ASP A 330 -16.85 -33.05 -30.91
C ASP A 330 -17.20 -33.58 -29.51
N PRO A 331 -16.70 -32.94 -28.44
CA PRO A 331 -16.83 -33.45 -27.08
C PRO A 331 -18.29 -33.44 -26.56
N GLU A 332 -19.14 -32.54 -27.05
CA GLU A 332 -20.56 -32.47 -26.67
C GLU A 332 -21.34 -33.66 -27.25
N ASN A 333 -21.17 -33.95 -28.54
CA ASN A 333 -21.82 -35.08 -29.19
C ASN A 333 -21.33 -36.45 -28.66
N GLN A 334 -20.04 -36.56 -28.33
CA GLN A 334 -19.50 -37.77 -27.70
C GLN A 334 -20.10 -38.00 -26.31
N LYS A 335 -20.23 -36.94 -25.50
CA LYS A 335 -20.83 -37.01 -24.16
C LYS A 335 -22.32 -37.39 -24.23
N SER A 336 -23.06 -36.80 -25.18
CA SER A 336 -24.48 -37.12 -25.40
C SER A 336 -24.68 -38.57 -25.85
N THR A 337 -23.85 -39.06 -26.78
CA THR A 337 -23.89 -40.46 -27.24
C THR A 337 -23.55 -41.43 -26.10
N ALA A 338 -22.55 -41.11 -25.28
CA ALA A 338 -22.17 -41.93 -24.11
C ALA A 338 -23.29 -42.01 -23.06
N ALA A 339 -23.99 -40.90 -22.79
CA ALA A 339 -25.13 -40.89 -21.88
C ALA A 339 -26.28 -41.78 -22.38
N LEU A 340 -26.60 -41.70 -23.68
CA LEU A 340 -27.64 -42.53 -24.29
C LEU A 340 -27.27 -44.02 -24.30
N MET A 341 -25.98 -44.34 -24.43
CA MET A 341 -25.48 -45.71 -24.27
C MET A 341 -25.68 -46.24 -22.84
N GLU A 342 -25.39 -45.43 -21.84
CA GLU A 342 -25.57 -45.80 -20.43
C GLU A 342 -27.05 -46.03 -20.09
N GLU A 343 -27.94 -45.17 -20.61
CA GLU A 343 -29.39 -45.33 -20.51
C GLU A 343 -29.86 -46.64 -21.17
N THR A 344 -29.38 -46.91 -22.39
CA THR A 344 -29.77 -48.12 -23.13
C THR A 344 -29.26 -49.40 -22.45
N ASN A 345 -28.05 -49.38 -21.90
CA ASN A 345 -27.52 -50.46 -21.08
C ASN A 345 -28.37 -50.72 -19.84
N LEU A 346 -28.76 -49.67 -19.10
CA LEU A 346 -29.68 -49.81 -17.95
C LEU A 346 -30.99 -50.46 -18.36
N LYS A 347 -31.57 -49.98 -19.45
CA LYS A 347 -32.80 -50.53 -19.98
C LYS A 347 -32.66 -52.01 -20.30
N LEU A 348 -31.54 -52.43 -20.89
CA LEU A 348 -31.26 -53.83 -21.20
C LEU A 348 -31.15 -54.67 -19.92
N ASP A 349 -30.39 -54.21 -18.92
CA ASP A 349 -30.24 -54.91 -17.63
C ASP A 349 -31.61 -55.12 -16.94
N LEU A 350 -32.46 -54.08 -16.91
CA LEU A 350 -33.78 -54.15 -16.31
C LEU A 350 -34.73 -55.07 -17.09
N LEU A 351 -34.70 -55.02 -18.43
CA LEU A 351 -35.51 -55.91 -19.27
C LEU A 351 -35.10 -57.38 -19.08
N GLN A 352 -33.80 -57.66 -19.01
CA GLN A 352 -33.28 -59.00 -18.76
C GLN A 352 -33.63 -59.50 -17.35
N ALA A 353 -33.53 -58.65 -16.32
CA ALA A 353 -33.94 -59.00 -14.95
C ALA A 353 -35.44 -59.32 -14.86
N ASN A 354 -36.29 -58.53 -15.53
CA ASN A 354 -37.72 -58.80 -15.63
C ASN A 354 -38.02 -60.08 -16.42
N SER A 355 -37.30 -60.32 -17.52
CA SER A 355 -37.44 -61.54 -18.32
C SER A 355 -37.07 -62.77 -17.50
N TYR A 356 -35.94 -62.74 -16.80
CA TYR A 356 -35.51 -63.80 -15.91
C TYR A 356 -36.56 -64.09 -14.83
N LYS A 357 -37.06 -63.05 -14.13
CA LYS A 357 -38.09 -63.18 -13.10
C LYS A 357 -39.32 -63.93 -13.63
N LEU A 358 -39.88 -63.50 -14.76
CA LEU A 358 -41.04 -64.14 -15.37
C LEU A 358 -40.75 -65.54 -15.92
N SER A 359 -39.56 -65.77 -16.49
CA SER A 359 -39.14 -67.07 -16.99
C SER A 359 -39.00 -68.09 -15.85
N SER A 360 -38.53 -67.68 -14.67
CA SER A 360 -38.46 -68.55 -13.49
C SER A 360 -39.85 -68.95 -13.00
N VAL A 361 -40.80 -68.00 -12.96
CA VAL A 361 -42.22 -68.31 -12.63
C VAL A 361 -42.82 -69.28 -13.65
N LEU A 362 -42.56 -69.07 -14.95
CA LEU A 362 -43.05 -69.98 -15.99
C LEU A 362 -42.44 -71.39 -15.86
N ALA A 363 -41.15 -71.49 -15.57
CA ALA A 363 -40.46 -72.77 -15.37
C ALA A 363 -41.07 -73.54 -14.19
N GLU A 364 -41.40 -72.86 -13.08
CA GLU A 364 -42.10 -73.46 -11.95
C GLU A 364 -43.49 -73.99 -12.33
N LEU A 365 -44.28 -73.22 -13.09
CA LEU A 365 -45.60 -73.65 -13.59
C LEU A 365 -45.53 -74.81 -14.57
N GLU A 366 -44.43 -74.93 -15.32
CA GLU A 366 -44.17 -75.99 -16.30
C GLU A 366 -43.42 -77.19 -15.70
N ARG A 367 -43.01 -77.12 -14.43
CA ARG A 367 -42.14 -78.10 -13.74
C ARG A 367 -40.83 -78.37 -14.50
N ARG A 368 -40.23 -77.30 -15.01
CA ARG A 368 -38.92 -77.29 -15.69
C ARG A 368 -37.84 -76.73 -14.76
N PRO A 369 -36.55 -77.05 -15.01
CA PRO A 369 -35.46 -76.39 -14.29
C PRO A 369 -35.51 -74.88 -14.49
N GLN A 370 -35.19 -74.12 -13.44
CA GLN A 370 -35.14 -72.66 -13.52
C GLN A 370 -34.07 -72.22 -14.54
N PRO A 371 -34.32 -71.13 -15.28
CA PRO A 371 -33.31 -70.56 -16.18
C PRO A 371 -32.09 -70.10 -15.39
N SER A 372 -30.90 -70.10 -16.01
CA SER A 372 -29.71 -69.47 -15.44
C SER A 372 -29.52 -68.09 -16.06
N HIS A 373 -29.29 -67.07 -15.23
CA HIS A 373 -28.95 -65.72 -15.70
C HIS A 373 -28.05 -65.01 -14.68
N PRO A 374 -27.04 -64.24 -15.11
CA PRO A 374 -26.13 -63.53 -14.21
C PRO A 374 -26.81 -62.63 -13.18
N CYS A 375 -28.00 -62.09 -13.49
CA CYS A 375 -28.74 -61.21 -12.58
C CYS A 375 -29.49 -61.96 -11.45
N SER A 376 -29.51 -63.29 -11.44
CA SER A 376 -30.26 -64.09 -10.47
C SER A 376 -29.90 -63.76 -9.02
N ASN A 377 -28.61 -63.49 -8.78
CA ASN A 377 -28.05 -63.21 -7.45
C ASN A 377 -28.20 -61.74 -7.04
N SER A 378 -28.74 -60.91 -7.93
CA SER A 378 -28.90 -59.46 -7.74
C SER A 378 -30.36 -59.04 -7.60
N ILE A 379 -31.31 -59.99 -7.68
CA ILE A 379 -32.74 -59.74 -7.50
C ILE A 379 -33.16 -60.10 -6.08
N PHE A 380 -33.79 -59.15 -5.41
CA PHE A 380 -34.25 -59.26 -4.03
C PHE A 380 -35.76 -59.06 -3.98
N LYS A 381 -36.42 -59.66 -2.99
CA LYS A 381 -37.85 -59.52 -2.76
C LYS A 381 -38.10 -58.94 -1.38
N TRP A 382 -39.12 -58.09 -1.27
CA TRP A 382 -39.66 -57.66 0.02
C TRP A 382 -41.18 -57.74 -0.01
N LYS A 383 -41.80 -57.76 1.16
CA LYS A 383 -43.26 -57.78 1.30
C LYS A 383 -43.75 -56.48 1.87
N GLU A 384 -44.76 -55.92 1.23
CA GLU A 384 -45.52 -54.79 1.74
C GLU A 384 -46.98 -55.21 1.86
N LYS A 385 -47.46 -55.33 3.11
CA LYS A 385 -48.79 -55.90 3.42
C LYS A 385 -48.97 -57.29 2.79
N GLN A 386 -49.86 -57.43 1.81
CA GLN A 386 -50.12 -58.69 1.09
C GLN A 386 -49.42 -58.77 -0.28
N GLN A 387 -48.70 -57.71 -0.71
CA GLN A 387 -48.00 -57.69 -2.00
C GLN A 387 -46.52 -58.02 -1.81
N THR A 388 -45.98 -58.82 -2.73
CA THR A 388 -44.54 -59.11 -2.79
C THR A 388 -43.95 -58.34 -3.95
N HIS A 389 -42.99 -57.48 -3.66
CA HIS A 389 -42.30 -56.68 -4.66
C HIS A 389 -40.90 -57.24 -4.90
N SER A 390 -40.39 -57.04 -6.11
CA SER A 390 -39.02 -57.42 -6.49
C SER A 390 -38.23 -56.21 -6.93
N TYR A 391 -36.96 -56.11 -6.52
CA TYR A 391 -36.02 -55.10 -7.00
C TYR A 391 -34.70 -55.77 -7.41
N VAL A 392 -33.93 -55.08 -8.25
CA VAL A 392 -32.60 -55.51 -8.66
C VAL A 392 -31.56 -54.49 -8.21
N ARG A 393 -30.42 -54.98 -7.72
CA ARG A 393 -29.23 -54.18 -7.42
C ARG A 393 -28.29 -54.20 -8.61
N ILE A 394 -28.07 -53.03 -9.21
CA ILE A 394 -27.20 -52.87 -10.38
C ILE A 394 -26.05 -51.94 -10.01
N PHE A 395 -24.82 -52.33 -10.34
CA PHE A 395 -23.66 -51.48 -10.16
C PHE A 395 -23.77 -50.26 -11.09
N ARG A 396 -23.72 -49.06 -10.50
CA ARG A 396 -23.79 -47.76 -11.17
C ARG A 396 -22.70 -46.86 -10.60
N PRO A 397 -21.60 -46.60 -11.33
CA PRO A 397 -20.62 -45.64 -10.88
C PRO A 397 -21.29 -44.27 -10.78
N PHE A 398 -21.23 -43.64 -9.60
CA PHE A 398 -21.67 -42.26 -9.45
C PHE A 398 -20.71 -41.36 -10.22
N LEU A 399 -21.04 -41.08 -11.49
CA LEU A 399 -20.29 -40.12 -12.30
C LEU A 399 -20.71 -38.72 -11.86
N MET A 400 -20.14 -38.24 -10.74
CA MET A 400 -20.02 -36.81 -10.54
C MET A 400 -19.30 -36.28 -11.78
N MET A 401 -19.99 -35.45 -12.57
CA MET A 401 -19.43 -34.83 -13.77
C MET A 401 -18.02 -34.32 -13.44
N LYS A 402 -16.99 -35.04 -13.91
CA LYS A 402 -15.68 -34.44 -14.11
C LYS A 402 -15.88 -33.44 -15.23
N SER A 403 -16.31 -32.23 -14.87
CA SER A 403 -16.32 -31.11 -15.79
C SER A 403 -14.89 -30.89 -16.26
N GLY A 404 -14.65 -31.26 -17.51
CA GLY A 404 -13.68 -30.63 -18.40
C GLY A 404 -12.22 -30.65 -17.99
N ASN A 405 -11.54 -31.79 -18.14
CA ASN A 405 -10.13 -31.77 -18.52
C ASN A 405 -10.04 -31.36 -20.01
N VAL A 406 -10.09 -30.05 -20.26
CA VAL A 406 -9.66 -29.38 -21.49
C VAL A 406 -8.87 -28.18 -20.96
N VAL A 407 -7.57 -28.26 -20.73
CA VAL A 407 -6.51 -28.28 -21.73
C VAL A 407 -5.26 -28.93 -21.13
N ARG A 408 -4.83 -30.07 -21.70
CA ARG A 408 -3.41 -30.46 -21.71
C ARG A 408 -3.09 -31.15 -23.04
N GLY A 409 -2.59 -30.35 -23.98
CA GLY A 409 -1.64 -30.76 -25.02
C GLY A 409 -0.53 -29.71 -24.98
N ALA A 410 0.59 -29.97 -24.30
CA ALA A 410 1.77 -30.68 -24.81
C ALA A 410 2.60 -29.84 -25.80
N SER A 411 3.67 -29.23 -25.27
CA SER A 411 4.98 -29.29 -25.92
C SER A 411 6.03 -29.62 -24.86
N SER A 412 6.47 -30.86 -24.91
CA SER A 412 7.69 -31.39 -24.30
C SER A 412 8.91 -30.99 -25.13
N GLY A 413 10.04 -30.69 -24.48
CA GLY A 413 11.36 -31.00 -25.05
C GLY A 413 12.45 -29.94 -24.91
N GLY A 414 13.16 -29.97 -23.76
CA GLY A 414 14.63 -29.90 -23.72
C GLY A 414 15.30 -28.54 -23.75
N GLN A 415 15.63 -27.99 -22.56
CA GLN A 415 16.87 -27.25 -22.37
C GLN A 415 17.83 -28.07 -21.50
N SER A 416 18.91 -28.50 -22.11
CA SER A 416 20.17 -28.85 -21.46
C SER A 416 20.94 -27.57 -21.13
N ASN A 417 21.40 -27.43 -19.88
CA ASN A 417 22.47 -26.51 -19.51
C ASN A 417 23.75 -26.82 -20.30
N PRO A 418 24.59 -25.80 -20.56
CA PRO A 418 25.81 -25.73 -19.76
C PRO A 418 26.17 -24.31 -19.28
N SER A 419 27.10 -24.32 -18.34
CA SER A 419 27.58 -23.28 -17.46
C SER A 419 28.49 -22.22 -18.12
N SER A 420 28.51 -21.04 -17.47
CA SER A 420 29.64 -20.12 -17.23
C SER A 420 30.33 -19.37 -18.39
N SER A 421 30.22 -18.04 -18.36
CA SER A 421 31.30 -17.04 -18.12
C SER A 421 31.35 -15.84 -19.10
N SER A 422 31.38 -14.66 -18.47
CA SER A 422 32.04 -13.38 -18.83
C SER A 422 31.76 -12.60 -20.13
N THR A 423 31.44 -11.32 -19.89
CA THR A 423 31.85 -10.07 -20.57
C THR A 423 31.27 -9.63 -21.93
N ALA A 424 30.86 -8.35 -21.89
CA ALA A 424 30.83 -7.32 -22.95
C ALA A 424 29.63 -7.24 -23.90
N SER A 425 28.98 -6.06 -23.83
CA SER A 425 28.43 -5.21 -24.90
C SER A 425 27.73 -5.82 -26.12
N GLY A 426 26.49 -5.38 -26.37
CA GLY A 426 25.93 -5.35 -27.74
C GLY A 426 24.42 -5.63 -27.87
N VAL A 427 23.63 -4.56 -27.86
CA VAL A 427 22.40 -4.27 -28.64
C VAL A 427 21.70 -5.40 -29.42
N ALA A 428 20.42 -5.65 -29.11
CA ALA A 428 19.29 -5.82 -30.06
C ALA A 428 17.94 -5.80 -29.29
N GLN A 429 17.19 -4.70 -29.36
CA GLN A 429 15.97 -4.53 -30.20
C GLN A 429 14.73 -5.29 -29.67
N HIS A 430 13.97 -4.64 -28.78
CA HIS A 430 12.56 -4.98 -28.50
C HIS A 430 11.67 -4.04 -29.32
N GLY A 431 10.58 -4.58 -29.87
CA GLY A 431 9.70 -3.89 -30.81
C GLY A 431 9.24 -2.50 -30.35
N ASN A 432 9.32 -1.54 -31.28
CA ASN A 432 8.86 -0.16 -31.10
C ASN A 432 7.36 -0.15 -30.80
N SER A 433 6.98 0.00 -29.53
CA SER A 433 5.60 0.33 -29.16
C SER A 433 5.39 1.84 -29.30
N LEU A 434 4.26 2.26 -29.85
CA LEU A 434 3.90 3.68 -29.94
C LEU A 434 2.94 4.02 -28.80
N CYS A 435 3.05 5.22 -28.25
CA CYS A 435 2.07 5.76 -27.32
C CYS A 435 1.68 7.19 -27.71
N LYS A 436 0.49 7.61 -27.28
CA LYS A 436 -0.05 8.95 -27.49
C LYS A 436 -0.06 9.72 -26.17
N ALA A 437 0.45 10.94 -26.15
CA ALA A 437 0.40 11.80 -24.97
C ALA A 437 -1.02 12.29 -24.69
N LEU A 438 -1.51 12.03 -23.46
CA LEU A 438 -2.79 12.50 -22.95
C LEU A 438 -2.68 13.85 -22.25
N TYR A 439 -1.48 14.16 -21.72
CA TYR A 439 -1.20 15.38 -20.96
C TYR A 439 0.16 15.95 -21.40
N SER A 440 0.28 17.28 -21.36
CA SER A 440 1.56 17.95 -21.61
C SER A 440 2.54 17.73 -20.45
N PHE A 441 3.82 17.53 -20.76
CA PHE A 441 4.91 17.40 -19.80
C PHE A 441 6.09 18.28 -20.24
N GLN A 442 6.67 19.04 -19.31
CA GLN A 442 7.83 19.89 -19.59
C GLN A 442 9.08 19.31 -18.92
N ALA A 443 10.06 18.94 -19.74
CA ALA A 443 11.36 18.47 -19.26
C ALA A 443 12.06 19.53 -18.40
N ARG A 444 12.57 19.11 -17.25
CA ARG A 444 13.36 19.91 -16.30
C ARG A 444 14.82 19.47 -16.24
N GLN A 445 15.11 18.24 -16.70
CA GLN A 445 16.46 17.68 -16.81
C GLN A 445 16.80 17.39 -18.27
N ASP A 446 18.08 17.35 -18.60
CA ASP A 446 18.55 17.17 -19.98
C ASP A 446 18.27 15.75 -20.54
N ASP A 447 17.99 14.80 -19.65
CA ASP A 447 17.61 13.42 -19.98
C ASP A 447 16.10 13.20 -20.05
N GLU A 448 15.28 14.23 -19.84
CA GLU A 448 13.81 14.18 -19.93
C GLU A 448 13.28 14.64 -21.30
N LEU A 449 12.13 14.11 -21.72
CA LEU A 449 11.47 14.42 -22.99
C LEU A 449 10.17 15.19 -22.77
N SER A 450 10.11 16.44 -23.25
CA SER A 450 8.86 17.22 -23.22
C SER A 450 7.80 16.64 -24.16
N LEU A 451 6.55 16.67 -23.74
CA LEU A 451 5.38 16.18 -24.47
C LEU A 451 4.29 17.26 -24.54
N GLU A 452 3.56 17.32 -25.66
CA GLU A 452 2.31 18.04 -25.81
C GLU A 452 1.14 17.06 -25.99
N VAL A 453 -0.07 17.48 -25.64
CA VAL A 453 -1.27 16.64 -25.76
C VAL A 453 -1.48 16.24 -27.22
N GLY A 454 -1.51 14.94 -27.48
CA GLY A 454 -1.69 14.37 -28.82
C GLY A 454 -0.41 13.88 -29.49
N ASP A 455 0.77 14.16 -28.93
CA ASP A 455 2.05 13.69 -29.48
C ASP A 455 2.14 12.17 -29.55
N ILE A 456 2.74 11.65 -30.62
CA ILE A 456 2.97 10.21 -30.81
C ILE A 456 4.45 9.90 -30.53
N VAL A 457 4.71 9.17 -29.46
CA VAL A 457 6.05 8.87 -28.97
C VAL A 457 6.40 7.41 -29.25
N SER A 458 7.59 7.18 -29.80
CA SER A 458 8.13 5.83 -29.95
C SER A 458 8.80 5.40 -28.65
N VAL A 459 8.26 4.38 -27.99
CA VAL A 459 8.76 3.85 -26.71
C VAL A 459 9.90 2.87 -26.98
N HIS A 460 11.07 3.15 -26.40
CA HIS A 460 12.27 2.31 -26.48
C HIS A 460 12.46 1.44 -25.23
N LYS A 461 12.06 1.94 -24.05
CA LYS A 461 12.17 1.19 -22.79
C LYS A 461 11.09 1.61 -21.80
N LYS A 462 10.39 0.64 -21.22
CA LYS A 462 9.46 0.85 -20.10
C LYS A 462 10.17 0.51 -18.80
N GLN A 463 10.29 1.45 -17.86
CA GLN A 463 10.85 1.19 -16.53
C GLN A 463 9.71 0.96 -15.53
N GLU A 464 9.94 0.05 -14.57
CA GLU A 464 8.95 -0.32 -13.56
C GLU A 464 8.61 0.83 -12.58
N GLU A 465 9.47 1.85 -12.49
CA GLU A 465 9.31 3.01 -11.61
C GLU A 465 8.38 4.10 -12.18
N GLY A 466 7.67 3.83 -13.29
CA GLY A 466 6.66 4.74 -13.87
C GLY A 466 7.22 5.78 -14.85
N TRP A 467 8.50 5.68 -15.22
CA TRP A 467 9.13 6.50 -16.26
C TRP A 467 9.47 5.67 -17.48
N TRP A 468 9.06 6.13 -18.66
CA TRP A 468 9.37 5.48 -19.93
C TRP A 468 10.42 6.29 -20.67
N PHE A 469 11.23 5.60 -21.47
CA PHE A 469 12.22 6.21 -22.35
C PHE A 469 11.76 6.05 -23.78
N GLY A 470 11.66 7.17 -24.50
CA GLY A 470 11.16 7.18 -25.87
C GLY A 470 11.78 8.29 -26.71
N SER A 471 11.26 8.44 -27.92
CA SER A 471 11.70 9.47 -28.85
C SER A 471 10.53 10.16 -29.54
N LEU A 472 10.62 11.48 -29.64
CA LEU A 472 9.66 12.36 -30.32
C LEU A 472 10.46 13.41 -31.10
N ASN A 473 10.14 13.61 -32.38
CA ASN A 473 10.77 14.63 -33.25
C ASN A 473 12.31 14.63 -33.22
N GLY A 474 12.92 13.44 -33.18
CA GLY A 474 14.39 13.28 -33.17
C GLY A 474 15.06 13.49 -31.80
N LYS A 475 14.33 13.91 -30.77
CA LYS A 475 14.82 14.00 -29.39
C LYS A 475 14.48 12.72 -28.61
N LYS A 476 15.37 12.32 -27.70
CA LYS A 476 15.21 11.14 -26.82
C LYS A 476 15.27 11.57 -25.37
N GLY A 477 14.44 10.97 -24.53
CA GLY A 477 14.45 11.26 -23.09
C GLY A 477 13.39 10.48 -22.34
N HIS A 478 13.40 10.68 -21.03
CA HIS A 478 12.46 10.09 -20.08
C HIS A 478 11.18 10.92 -19.97
N PHE A 479 10.03 10.26 -19.92
CA PHE A 479 8.74 10.90 -19.67
C PHE A 479 7.85 9.99 -18.79
N PRO A 480 6.87 10.55 -18.07
CA PRO A 480 6.03 9.77 -17.18
C PRO A 480 5.07 8.84 -17.94
N ALA A 481 5.03 7.56 -17.58
CA ALA A 481 4.12 6.57 -18.16
C ALA A 481 2.64 6.94 -17.98
N ALA A 482 2.29 7.59 -16.86
CA ALA A 482 0.93 8.01 -16.56
C ALA A 482 0.40 9.12 -17.47
N TYR A 483 1.26 9.74 -18.30
CA TYR A 483 0.91 10.86 -19.18
C TYR A 483 0.62 10.41 -20.61
N VAL A 484 0.71 9.11 -20.89
CA VAL A 484 0.57 8.54 -22.24
C VAL A 484 -0.35 7.32 -22.25
N GLU A 485 -0.94 7.03 -23.40
CA GLU A 485 -1.75 5.84 -23.67
C GLU A 485 -1.07 5.00 -24.77
N GLU A 486 -0.91 3.70 -24.56
CA GLU A 486 -0.32 2.81 -25.57
C GLU A 486 -1.26 2.60 -26.76
N LEU A 487 -0.70 2.66 -27.97
CA LEU A 487 -1.45 2.38 -29.19
C LEU A 487 -1.32 0.89 -29.55
N PRO A 488 -2.41 0.23 -29.99
CA PRO A 488 -2.36 -1.16 -30.40
C PRO A 488 -1.46 -1.36 -31.63
N SER A 489 -0.56 -2.35 -31.56
CA SER A 489 0.33 -2.74 -32.65
C SER A 489 -0.46 -3.46 -33.75
N ASP A 490 -0.88 -2.73 -34.78
CA ASP A 490 -1.69 -3.30 -35.86
C ASP A 490 -0.85 -4.26 -36.73
N THR A 491 -1.25 -5.54 -36.74
CA THR A 491 -0.70 -6.56 -37.64
C THR A 491 -1.81 -6.97 -38.61
N GLY A 492 -1.78 -6.44 -39.84
CA GLY A 492 -2.68 -6.88 -40.90
C GLY A 492 -2.69 -5.97 -42.13
N HIS A 493 -1.98 -6.36 -43.17
CA HIS A 493 -1.98 -5.70 -44.47
C HIS A 493 -3.19 -6.08 -45.34
N THR A 494 -3.49 -5.20 -46.30
CA THR A 494 -4.41 -5.26 -47.46
C THR A 494 -5.90 -4.96 -47.19
N GLY A 495 -6.63 -4.17 -47.98
CA GLY A 495 -6.34 -3.63 -49.31
C GLY A 495 -7.14 -2.36 -49.67
N ILE A 496 -6.73 -1.83 -50.82
CA ILE A 496 -7.04 -0.58 -51.51
C ILE A 496 -8.55 -0.34 -51.74
N ARG A 497 -9.00 0.91 -51.53
CA ARG A 497 -9.77 1.70 -52.51
C ARG A 497 -9.75 3.19 -52.18
N GLN A 498 -9.23 3.97 -53.13
CA GLN A 498 -9.44 5.40 -53.25
C GLN A 498 -10.93 5.68 -53.45
N ASP A 499 -11.45 6.70 -52.79
CA ASP A 499 -12.23 7.70 -53.50
C ASP A 499 -12.08 9.07 -52.83
N SER A 500 -11.70 10.00 -53.68
CA SER A 500 -11.53 11.42 -53.42
C SER A 500 -12.90 12.09 -53.39
N GLN A 501 -13.14 12.98 -52.44
CA GLN A 501 -13.89 14.21 -52.72
C GLN A 501 -13.66 15.30 -51.66
N HIS A 502 -13.01 16.37 -52.14
CA HIS A 502 -13.15 17.76 -51.71
C HIS A 502 -14.59 18.09 -51.30
N THR A 503 -14.79 18.88 -50.24
CA THR A 503 -15.58 20.14 -50.27
C THR A 503 -15.28 20.98 -49.03
N THR A 504 -15.13 22.28 -49.27
CA THR A 504 -14.77 23.38 -48.37
C THR A 504 -16.03 24.06 -47.81
N LEU A 505 -15.88 24.80 -46.68
CA LEU A 505 -16.77 25.85 -46.12
C LEU A 505 -18.07 25.34 -45.45
N HIS A 506 -18.64 25.93 -44.40
CA HIS A 506 -18.70 27.33 -43.96
C HIS A 506 -18.97 27.42 -42.45
N THR A 507 -18.52 28.54 -41.89
CA THR A 507 -18.97 29.29 -40.70
C THR A 507 -20.44 29.10 -40.28
N LEU A 508 -20.68 28.87 -38.99
CA LEU A 508 -21.40 29.77 -38.07
C LEU A 508 -21.24 29.31 -36.62
#